data_AF-A0A133Y3R6-F1
#
_entry.id   AF-A0A133Y3R6-F1
#
_cell.length_a   1.000
_cell.length_b   1.000
_cell.length_c   1.000
_cell.angle_alpha   90.00
_cell.angle_beta   90.00
_cell.angle_gamma   90.00
#
_symmetry.space_group_name_H-M   'P 1'
#
loop_
_entity.id
_entity.type
_entity.pdbx_description
1 polymer ?
#
loop_
_entity_poly.entity_id
_entity_poly.type
_entity_poly.pdbx_seq_one_letter_code
_entity_poly.pdbx_strand_id
1 'polypeptide(L)' 'MWDVGIAEAVDQIVDLRAQVVDDIHLYTMNTPYISKRIHEVVRPLFVLK' A
#
# COMPACT_ATOMS: atom_id res chain seq x y z
N MET A 1 12.30 3.10 11.93
CA MET A 1 12.47 2.01 10.94
C MET A 1 11.16 1.66 10.27
N TRP A 2 10.08 1.45 11.04
CA TRP A 2 8.77 1.09 10.48
C TRP A 2 8.17 2.16 9.56
N ASP A 3 8.31 3.45 9.91
CA ASP A 3 7.75 4.53 9.07
C ASP A 3 8.44 4.62 7.70
N VAL A 4 9.75 4.37 7.63
CA VAL A 4 10.49 4.27 6.36
C VAL A 4 9.97 3.09 5.54
N GLY A 5 9.82 1.91 6.16
CA GLY A 5 9.27 0.74 5.46
C GLY A 5 7.83 0.94 4.98
N ILE A 6 7.01 1.67 5.73
CA ILE A 6 5.65 2.05 5.30
C ILE A 6 5.71 3.00 4.10
N ALA A 7 6.57 4.03 4.13
CA ALA A 7 6.73 4.97 3.02
C ALA A 7 7.19 4.26 1.74
N GLU A 8 8.22 3.40 1.83
CA GLU A 8 8.71 2.62 0.69
C GLU A 8 7.63 1.71 0.09
N ALA A 9 6.82 1.06 0.95
CA ALA A 9 5.71 0.23 0.47
C ALA A 9 4.61 1.06 -0.21
N VAL A 10 4.32 2.26 0.29
CA VAL A 10 3.35 3.18 -0.33
C VAL A 10 3.84 3.62 -1.71
N ASP A 11 5.10 4.04 -1.83
CA ASP A 11 5.67 4.49 -3.11
C ASP A 11 5.64 3.36 -4.16
N GLN A 12 5.99 2.13 -3.77
CA GLN A 12 5.89 0.97 -4.66
C GLN A 12 4.45 0.72 -5.15
N ILE A 13 3.46 0.91 -4.28
CA ILE A 13 2.04 0.74 -4.65
C ILE A 13 1.59 1.85 -5.62
N VAL A 14 2.07 3.09 -5.44
CA VAL A 14 1.80 4.20 -6.36
C VAL A 14 2.36 3.89 -7.76
N ASP A 15 3.58 3.38 -7.84
CA ASP A 15 4.21 2.99 -9.10
C ASP A 15 3.48 1.84 -9.80
N LEU A 16 3.02 0.85 -9.03
CA LEU A 16 2.21 -0.25 -9.57
C LEU A 16 0.85 0.25 -10.07
N ARG A 17 0.20 1.17 -9.35
CA ARG A 17 -1.06 1.76 -9.79
C ARG A 17 -0.91 2.52 -11.11
N ALA A 18 0.21 3.23 -11.29
CA ALA A 18 0.53 3.91 -12.54
C ALA A 18 0.71 2.95 -13.73
N GLN A 19 1.10 1.69 -13.46
CA GLN A 19 1.18 0.61 -14.46
C GLN A 19 -0.17 -0.06 -14.76
N VAL A 20 -1.28 0.45 -14.19
CA VAL A 20 -2.64 -0.04 -14.42
C VAL A 20 -2.82 -1.51 -14.00
N VAL A 21 -2.19 -1.91 -12.91
CA VAL A 21 -2.48 -3.21 -12.28
C VAL A 21 -3.92 -3.26 -11.76
N ASP A 22 -4.55 -4.43 -11.88
CA ASP A 22 -5.95 -4.63 -11.47
C ASP A 22 -6.13 -4.75 -9.95
N ASP A 23 -5.18 -5.38 -9.25
CA ASP A 23 -5.26 -5.63 -7.80
C ASP A 23 -3.86 -5.73 -7.14
N ILE A 24 -3.80 -5.53 -5.82
CA ILE A 24 -2.59 -5.62 -5.00
C ILE A 24 -2.86 -6.47 -3.75
N HIS A 25 -2.11 -7.56 -3.59
CA HIS A 25 -2.17 -8.40 -2.40
C HIS A 25 -1.05 -8.03 -1.41
N LEU A 26 -1.42 -7.52 -0.24
CA LEU A 26 -0.50 -7.15 0.83
C LEU A 26 -0.25 -8.29 1.84
N TYR A 27 0.98 -8.80 1.92
CA TYR A 27 1.39 -9.76 2.95
C TYR A 27 1.63 -9.05 4.29
N THR A 28 0.81 -9.35 5.29
CA THR A 28 0.82 -8.63 6.57
C THR A 28 1.85 -9.14 7.58
N MET A 29 2.41 -10.34 7.38
CA MET A 29 3.38 -10.97 8.30
C MET A 29 2.92 -11.00 9.77
N ASN A 30 1.61 -11.11 10.02
CA ASN A 30 1.00 -11.00 11.36
C ASN A 30 1.28 -9.65 12.06
N THR A 31 1.52 -8.59 11.29
CA THR A 31 1.77 -7.21 11.76
C THR A 31 0.64 -6.26 11.32
N PRO A 32 -0.52 -6.27 12.02
CA PRO A 32 -1.72 -5.55 11.59
C PRO A 32 -1.56 -4.03 11.61
N TYR A 33 -0.64 -3.48 12.40
CA TYR A 33 -0.38 -2.03 12.42
C TYR A 33 0.13 -1.54 11.06
N ILE A 34 1.16 -2.20 10.53
CA ILE A 34 1.82 -1.80 9.28
C ILE A 34 0.86 -1.95 8.11
N SER A 35 0.17 -3.10 8.01
CA SER A 35 -0.76 -3.35 6.92
C SER A 35 -1.94 -2.38 6.91
N LYS A 36 -2.47 -2.01 8.09
CA LYS A 36 -3.53 -1.00 8.20
C LYS A 36 -3.05 0.37 7.73
N ARG A 37 -1.84 0.80 8.15
CA ARG A 37 -1.29 2.10 7.76
C ARG A 37 -1.06 2.19 6.25
N ILE A 38 -0.50 1.15 5.64
CA ILE A 38 -0.36 1.08 4.17
C ILE A 38 -1.74 1.17 3.52
N HIS A 39 -2.70 0.34 3.93
CA HIS A 39 -4.05 0.32 3.36
C HIS A 39 -4.76 1.68 3.48
N GLU A 40 -4.68 2.35 4.63
CA GLU A 40 -5.28 3.68 4.83
C GLU A 40 -4.76 4.72 3.83
N VAL A 41 -3.46 4.70 3.55
CA VAL A 41 -2.81 5.67 2.66
C VAL A 41 -3.13 5.38 1.18
N VAL A 42 -3.12 4.11 0.77
CA VAL A 42 -3.26 3.73 -0.64
C VAL A 42 -4.71 3.58 -1.09
N ARG A 43 -5.65 3.32 -0.17
CA ARG A 43 -7.08 3.11 -0.49
C ARG A 43 -7.68 4.21 -1.41
N PRO A 44 -7.41 5.52 -1.23
CA PRO A 44 -7.94 6.55 -2.12
C PRO A 44 -7.55 6.37 -3.60
N LEU A 45 -6.41 5.72 -3.90
CA LEU A 45 -5.92 5.47 -5.26
C LEU A 45 -6.76 4.43 -6.03
N PHE A 46 -7.54 3.63 -5.32
CA PHE A 46 -8.35 2.53 -5.87
C PHE A 46 -9.86 2.78 -5.79
N VAL A 47 -10.30 3.74 -4.96
CA VAL A 47 -11.73 4.02 -4.72
C VAL A 47 -12.29 5.09 -5.67
N LEU A 48 -11.44 5.93 -6.27
CA LEU A 48 -11.86 6.90 -7.28
C LEU A 48 -11.99 6.21 -8.65
N LYS A 49 -13.25 6.03 -9.07
CA LYS A 49 -13.65 5.72 -10.44
C LYS A 49 -14.00 7.02 -11.17
#